data_AF-A0A534S5U3-F1
#
_entry.id   AF-A0A534S5U3-F1
#
_cell.length_a   1.000
_cell.length_b   1.000
_cell.length_c   1.000
_cell.angle_alpha   90.00
_cell.angle_beta   90.00
_cell.angle_gamma   90.00
#
_symmetry.space_group_name_H-M   'P 1'
#
loop_
_entity.id
_entity.type
_entity.pdbx_description
1 polymer ?
#
loop_
_entity_poly.entity_id
_entity_poly.type
_entity_poly.pdbx_seq_one_letter_code
_entity_poly.pdbx_strand_id
1 'polypeptide(L)'
;WYLELLFPQAVQQAFSTFFLYATFDRFPRLKLVILESGASWLGFWVDRMDALARGPLRVTLPFTELPSSYVRRQCWISGDPDERALPPIIAYVGDDRFLWATDYPHSDHDAGYMEELRELAAALPAASRMRLLGENAARLYGLSVGRGERLRSSDL
;
A
#
# COMPACT_ATOMS: atom_id res chain seq x y z
N TRP A 1 4.92 8.70 -21.66
CA TRP A 1 3.97 7.75 -22.26
C TRP A 1 2.58 8.11 -21.77
N TYR A 2 1.58 8.29 -22.65
CA TYR A 2 0.21 8.72 -22.26
C TYR A 2 -0.55 7.71 -21.37
N LEU A 3 0.09 6.59 -21.02
CA LEU A 3 -0.50 5.43 -20.38
C LEU A 3 -0.57 5.53 -18.84
N GLU A 4 0.21 6.40 -18.18
CA GLU A 4 0.29 6.40 -16.70
C GLU A 4 -1.02 6.79 -16.00
N LEU A 5 -1.73 7.82 -16.44
CA LEU A 5 -2.87 8.33 -15.66
C LEU A 5 -4.00 7.29 -15.51
N LEU A 6 -4.22 6.45 -16.53
CA LEU A 6 -5.30 5.46 -16.52
C LEU A 6 -4.82 4.06 -16.14
N PHE A 7 -3.52 3.79 -16.14
CA PHE A 7 -2.96 2.48 -15.83
C PHE A 7 -3.41 1.93 -14.46
N PRO A 8 -3.45 2.73 -13.37
CA PRO A 8 -3.97 2.28 -12.08
C PRO A 8 -5.42 1.78 -12.11
N GLN A 9 -6.24 2.22 -13.07
CA GLN A 9 -7.66 1.84 -13.12
C GLN A 9 -7.85 0.34 -13.34
N ALA A 10 -7.01 -0.29 -14.16
CA ALA A 10 -7.07 -1.74 -14.36
C ALA A 10 -6.75 -2.50 -13.06
N VAL A 11 -5.74 -2.02 -12.32
CA VAL A 11 -5.34 -2.59 -11.02
C VAL A 11 -6.43 -2.37 -9.97
N GLN A 12 -7.05 -1.18 -9.92
CA GLN A 12 -8.16 -0.87 -9.02
C GLN A 12 -9.39 -1.73 -9.31
N GLN A 13 -9.70 -1.99 -10.58
CA GLN A 13 -10.77 -2.90 -10.98
C GLN A 13 -10.46 -4.33 -10.52
N ALA A 14 -9.24 -4.82 -10.78
CA ALA A 14 -8.81 -6.15 -10.33
C ALA A 14 -8.91 -6.27 -8.80
N PHE A 15 -8.40 -5.30 -8.05
CA PHE A 15 -8.51 -5.22 -6.58
C PHE A 15 -9.96 -5.32 -6.10
N SER A 16 -10.88 -4.58 -6.74
CA SER A 16 -12.31 -4.60 -6.40
C SER A 16 -12.94 -5.99 -6.57
N THR A 17 -12.48 -6.77 -7.55
CA THR A 17 -13.01 -8.12 -7.78
C THR A 17 -12.73 -9.09 -6.62
N PHE A 18 -11.67 -8.89 -5.84
CA PHE A 18 -11.40 -9.73 -4.66
C PHE A 18 -12.52 -9.64 -3.62
N PHE A 19 -13.15 -8.48 -3.50
CA PHE A 19 -14.34 -8.28 -2.66
C PHE A 19 -15.59 -8.80 -3.37
N LEU A 20 -15.82 -8.42 -4.63
CA LEU A 20 -17.02 -8.81 -5.39
C LEU A 20 -17.18 -10.33 -5.58
N TYR A 21 -16.11 -11.09 -5.48
CA TYR A 21 -16.14 -12.56 -5.51
C TYR A 21 -15.92 -13.22 -4.15
N ALA A 22 -15.93 -12.45 -3.05
CA ALA A 22 -15.67 -12.93 -1.69
C ALA A 22 -14.38 -13.78 -1.59
N THR A 23 -13.35 -13.35 -2.33
CA THR A 23 -12.08 -14.08 -2.44
C THR A 23 -11.38 -14.16 -1.09
N PHE A 24 -11.44 -13.08 -0.30
CA PHE A 24 -10.83 -13.05 1.03
C PHE A 24 -11.57 -13.94 2.05
N ASP A 25 -12.88 -14.08 1.96
CA ASP A 25 -13.64 -15.05 2.76
C ASP A 25 -13.26 -16.49 2.41
N ARG A 26 -13.11 -16.78 1.10
CA ARG A 26 -12.75 -18.12 0.62
C ARG A 26 -11.31 -18.49 0.98
N PHE A 27 -10.40 -17.51 0.99
CA PHE A 27 -8.97 -17.71 1.23
C PHE A 27 -8.48 -16.78 2.36
N PRO A 28 -8.78 -17.09 3.63
CA PRO A 28 -8.48 -16.21 4.76
C PRO A 28 -6.98 -16.01 5.03
N ARG A 29 -6.11 -16.83 4.43
CA ARG A 29 -4.64 -16.71 4.51
C ARG A 29 -3.99 -16.10 3.26
N LEU A 30 -4.78 -15.74 2.25
CA LEU A 30 -4.27 -15.07 1.06
C LEU A 30 -3.63 -13.74 1.45
N LYS A 31 -2.46 -13.46 0.86
CA LYS A 31 -1.82 -12.15 0.89
C LYS A 31 -1.88 -11.56 -0.51
N LEU A 32 -2.53 -10.41 -0.67
CA LEU A 32 -2.59 -9.66 -1.92
C LEU A 32 -1.57 -8.53 -1.86
N VAL A 33 -0.71 -8.44 -2.86
CA VAL A 33 0.27 -7.35 -3.00
C VAL A 33 -0.05 -6.60 -4.28
N ILE A 34 -0.22 -5.29 -4.15
CA ILE A 34 -0.57 -4.37 -5.22
C ILE A 34 0.65 -3.49 -5.46
N LEU A 35 1.17 -3.50 -6.68
CA LEU A 35 2.41 -2.81 -7.05
C LEU A 35 2.15 -1.88 -8.23
N GLU A 36 2.94 -0.81 -8.34
CA GLU A 36 3.00 0.07 -9.52
C GLU A 36 1.62 0.61 -9.95
N SER A 37 0.84 1.08 -8.98
CA SER A 37 -0.49 1.65 -9.25
C SER A 37 -0.80 2.90 -8.43
N GLY A 38 0.22 3.46 -7.76
CA GLY A 38 0.05 4.30 -6.59
C GLY A 38 -0.76 3.65 -5.47
N ALA A 39 -0.89 4.36 -4.35
CA ALA A 39 -1.60 3.88 -3.17
C ALA A 39 -2.64 4.86 -2.61
N SER A 40 -2.58 6.13 -2.98
CA SER A 40 -3.47 7.18 -2.44
C SER A 40 -4.94 6.93 -2.74
N TRP A 41 -5.25 6.25 -3.86
CA TRP A 41 -6.62 5.87 -4.22
C TRP A 41 -7.28 4.95 -3.19
N LEU A 42 -6.49 4.20 -2.40
CA LEU A 42 -6.99 3.22 -1.45
C LEU A 42 -7.91 3.84 -0.40
N GLY A 43 -7.67 5.11 -0.02
CA GLY A 43 -8.54 5.83 0.92
C GLY A 43 -10.00 5.88 0.45
N PHE A 44 -10.21 6.41 -0.76
CA PHE A 44 -11.54 6.48 -1.35
C PHE A 44 -12.19 5.10 -1.51
N TRP A 45 -11.43 4.12 -2.00
CA TRP A 45 -11.97 2.78 -2.25
C TRP A 45 -12.39 2.07 -0.95
N VAL A 46 -11.57 2.15 0.11
CA VAL A 46 -11.92 1.62 1.42
C VAL A 46 -13.18 2.29 1.95
N ASP A 47 -13.25 3.63 1.92
CA ASP A 47 -14.44 4.38 2.37
C ASP A 47 -15.69 3.97 1.62
N ARG A 48 -15.60 3.91 0.28
CA ARG A 48 -16.74 3.61 -0.58
C ARG A 48 -17.26 2.19 -0.33
N MET A 49 -16.39 1.21 -0.24
CA MET A 49 -16.76 -0.19 -0.03
C MET A 49 -17.31 -0.41 1.39
N ASP A 50 -16.70 0.20 2.41
CA ASP A 50 -17.20 0.16 3.78
C ASP A 50 -18.59 0.83 3.91
N ALA A 51 -18.82 1.94 3.21
CA ALA A 51 -20.13 2.59 3.17
C ALA A 51 -21.20 1.70 2.51
N LEU A 52 -20.85 0.97 1.44
CA LEU A 52 -21.74 -0.04 0.85
C LEU A 52 -22.06 -1.16 1.84
N ALA A 53 -21.05 -1.63 2.57
CA ALA A 53 -21.18 -2.69 3.56
C ALA A 53 -21.99 -2.28 4.79
N ARG A 54 -22.01 -1.00 5.15
CA ARG A 54 -22.87 -0.47 6.23
C ARG A 54 -24.26 -0.07 5.75
N GLY A 55 -24.44 0.10 4.45
CA GLY A 55 -25.67 0.57 3.84
C GLY A 55 -26.71 -0.52 3.55
N PRO A 56 -27.87 -0.14 2.99
CA PRO A 56 -28.96 -1.09 2.68
C PRO A 56 -28.58 -2.12 1.61
N LEU A 57 -27.59 -1.82 0.76
CA LEU A 57 -27.08 -2.74 -0.25
C LEU A 57 -26.22 -3.86 0.35
N ARG A 58 -25.95 -3.88 1.66
CA ARG A 58 -25.18 -4.93 2.32
C ARG A 58 -25.66 -6.35 1.99
N VAL A 59 -26.97 -6.53 1.85
CA VAL A 59 -27.61 -7.82 1.50
C VAL A 59 -27.22 -8.36 0.13
N THR A 60 -26.71 -7.50 -0.76
CA THR A 60 -26.26 -7.90 -2.11
C THR A 60 -24.77 -8.17 -2.17
N LEU A 61 -24.02 -7.96 -1.07
CA LEU A 61 -22.57 -8.08 -1.03
C LEU A 61 -22.16 -9.48 -0.55
N PRO A 62 -21.24 -10.17 -1.25
CA PRO A 62 -20.93 -11.57 -0.96
C PRO A 62 -19.92 -11.77 0.17
N PHE A 63 -19.16 -10.74 0.54
CA PHE A 63 -18.20 -10.78 1.64
C PHE A 63 -18.89 -10.63 3.00
N THR A 64 -18.26 -11.10 4.10
CA THR A 64 -18.87 -11.14 5.44
C THR A 64 -18.47 -9.98 6.36
N GLU A 65 -17.22 -9.54 6.32
CA GLU A 65 -16.68 -8.44 7.13
C GLU A 65 -16.71 -7.10 6.39
N LEU A 66 -16.27 -6.03 7.07
CA LEU A 66 -16.02 -4.75 6.41
C LEU A 66 -14.81 -4.88 5.46
N PRO A 67 -14.87 -4.32 4.25
CA PRO A 67 -13.74 -4.19 3.31
C PRO A 67 -12.44 -3.72 3.98
N SER A 68 -12.54 -2.73 4.87
CA SER A 68 -11.40 -2.22 5.65
C SER A 68 -10.75 -3.27 6.56
N SER A 69 -11.50 -4.25 7.07
CA SER A 69 -10.96 -5.38 7.84
C SER A 69 -10.12 -6.31 6.95
N TYR A 70 -10.58 -6.61 5.74
CA TYR A 70 -9.82 -7.42 4.79
C TYR A 70 -8.55 -6.70 4.34
N VAL A 71 -8.63 -5.40 4.04
CA VAL A 71 -7.45 -4.59 3.67
C VAL A 71 -6.41 -4.64 4.79
N ARG A 72 -6.82 -4.38 6.03
CA ARG A 72 -5.93 -4.47 7.20
C ARG A 72 -5.43 -5.86 7.52
N ARG A 73 -6.01 -6.92 6.97
CA ARG A 73 -5.56 -8.30 7.24
C ARG A 73 -4.71 -8.87 6.11
N GLN A 74 -5.00 -8.53 4.85
CA GLN A 74 -4.58 -9.32 3.69
C GLN A 74 -3.99 -8.50 2.54
N CYS A 75 -4.01 -7.17 2.57
CA CYS A 75 -3.59 -6.35 1.43
C CYS A 75 -2.35 -5.51 1.74
N TRP A 76 -1.35 -5.58 0.88
CA TRP A 76 -0.20 -4.69 0.88
C TRP A 76 -0.17 -3.90 -0.42
N ILE A 77 0.20 -2.63 -0.36
CA ILE A 77 0.24 -1.75 -1.52
C ILE A 77 1.55 -0.96 -1.55
N SER A 78 2.21 -0.88 -2.72
CA SER A 78 3.31 0.05 -2.91
C SER A 78 2.77 1.45 -3.18
N GLY A 79 3.31 2.44 -2.50
CA GLY A 79 3.09 3.83 -2.82
C GLY A 79 4.33 4.46 -3.44
N ASP A 80 4.10 5.42 -4.33
CA ASP A 80 5.17 6.12 -5.01
C ASP A 80 5.58 7.38 -4.24
N PRO A 81 6.87 7.77 -4.25
CA PRO A 81 7.38 8.92 -3.50
C PRO A 81 6.72 10.26 -3.81
N ASP A 82 6.23 10.44 -5.04
CA ASP A 82 5.61 11.66 -5.55
C ASP A 82 4.13 11.79 -5.14
N GLU A 83 3.54 10.76 -4.51
CA GLU A 83 2.15 10.77 -4.04
C GLU A 83 1.97 11.66 -2.79
N ARG A 84 1.73 12.96 -3.00
CA ARG A 84 1.58 13.95 -1.91
C ARG A 84 0.37 13.69 -0.98
N ALA A 85 -0.62 12.93 -1.45
CA ALA A 85 -1.76 12.53 -0.65
C ALA A 85 -1.51 11.26 0.19
N LEU A 86 -0.40 10.55 0.00
CA LEU A 86 -0.14 9.26 0.63
C LEU A 86 0.01 9.30 2.16
N PRO A 87 0.67 10.28 2.80
CA PRO A 87 0.86 10.27 4.25
C PRO A 87 -0.43 10.13 5.09
N PRO A 88 -1.50 10.91 4.85
CA PRO A 88 -2.76 10.71 5.57
C PRO A 88 -3.44 9.37 5.24
N ILE A 89 -3.25 8.83 4.03
CA ILE A 89 -3.80 7.52 3.64
C ILE A 89 -3.09 6.38 4.38
N ILE A 90 -1.77 6.48 4.57
CA ILE A 90 -0.98 5.56 5.40
C ILE A 90 -1.53 5.51 6.82
N ALA A 91 -1.77 6.67 7.43
CA ALA A 91 -2.32 6.76 8.78
C ALA A 91 -3.75 6.19 8.85
N TYR A 92 -4.56 6.42 7.82
CA TYR A 92 -5.96 5.99 7.78
C TYR A 92 -6.13 4.47 7.62
N VAL A 93 -5.40 3.88 6.67
CA VAL A 93 -5.51 2.46 6.35
C VAL A 93 -4.76 1.62 7.39
N GLY A 94 -3.55 2.05 7.76
CA GLY A 94 -2.64 1.33 8.65
C GLY A 94 -1.25 1.26 8.05
N ASP A 95 -0.27 1.78 8.78
CA ASP A 95 1.11 1.93 8.29
C ASP A 95 1.87 0.62 8.10
N ASP A 96 1.30 -0.52 8.52
CA ASP A 96 1.85 -1.85 8.34
C ASP A 96 1.40 -2.53 7.03
N ARG A 97 0.66 -1.81 6.18
CA ARG A 97 0.16 -2.29 4.87
C ARG A 97 0.78 -1.59 3.66
N PHE A 98 1.66 -0.62 3.87
CA PHE A 98 2.31 0.11 2.79
C PHE A 98 3.73 -0.38 2.58
N LEU A 99 4.15 -0.39 1.32
CA LEU A 99 5.47 -0.77 0.87
C LEU A 99 6.06 0.39 0.06
N TRP A 100 7.37 0.49 0.05
CA TRP A 100 8.09 1.21 -1.01
C TRP A 100 8.80 0.18 -1.90
N ALA A 101 8.78 0.44 -3.20
CA ALA A 101 9.53 -0.32 -4.21
C ALA A 101 10.19 0.69 -5.15
N THR A 102 11.31 0.30 -5.76
CA THR A 102 12.08 1.18 -6.64
C THR A 102 11.64 1.16 -8.10
N ASP A 103 10.84 0.15 -8.45
CA ASP A 103 10.46 -0.22 -9.83
C ASP A 103 11.61 -0.20 -10.86
N TYR A 104 12.84 -0.48 -10.39
CA TYR A 104 14.01 -0.47 -11.25
C TYR A 104 13.89 -1.55 -12.34
N PRO A 105 14.18 -1.25 -13.63
CA PRO A 105 14.85 -0.05 -14.15
C PRO A 105 13.91 0.91 -14.92
N HIS A 106 12.66 1.08 -14.49
CA HIS A 106 11.70 1.89 -15.26
C HIS A 106 12.17 3.35 -15.42
N SER A 107 11.82 3.93 -16.58
CA SER A 107 12.30 5.25 -17.02
C SER A 107 11.42 6.41 -16.56
N ASP A 108 10.32 6.11 -15.89
CA ASP A 108 9.37 7.04 -15.27
C ASP A 108 9.90 7.63 -13.95
N HIS A 109 10.99 7.08 -13.41
CA HIS A 109 11.71 7.66 -12.28
C HIS A 109 12.83 8.59 -12.75
N ASP A 110 12.72 9.87 -12.41
CA ASP A 110 13.76 10.86 -12.70
C ASP A 110 14.85 10.88 -11.61
N ALA A 111 15.83 11.78 -11.77
CA ALA A 111 16.93 11.93 -10.81
C ALA A 111 16.48 12.38 -9.39
N GLY A 112 15.25 12.90 -9.26
CA GLY A 112 14.66 13.40 -8.02
C GLY A 112 13.97 12.33 -7.16
N TYR A 113 13.71 11.14 -7.70
CA TYR A 113 12.94 10.08 -7.03
C TYR A 113 13.40 9.76 -5.60
N MET A 114 14.72 9.69 -5.38
CA MET A 114 15.27 9.43 -4.04
C MET A 114 15.12 10.62 -3.08
N GLU A 115 15.04 11.85 -3.59
CA GLU A 115 14.75 13.03 -2.76
C GLU A 115 13.27 13.06 -2.39
N GLU A 116 12.37 12.77 -3.33
CA GLU A 116 10.93 12.65 -3.06
C GLU A 116 10.67 11.56 -2.02
N LEU A 117 11.42 10.46 -2.05
CA LEU A 117 11.32 9.40 -1.04
C LEU A 117 11.70 9.92 0.35
N ARG A 118 12.74 10.76 0.44
CA ARG A 118 13.16 11.38 1.71
C ARG A 118 12.10 12.34 2.21
N GLU A 119 11.48 13.12 1.33
CA GLU A 119 10.37 14.02 1.67
C GLU A 119 9.14 13.26 2.18
N LEU A 120 8.70 12.23 1.46
CA LEU A 120 7.60 11.35 1.86
C LEU A 120 7.91 10.71 3.23
N ALA A 121 9.10 10.16 3.39
CA ALA A 121 9.56 9.58 4.65
C ALA A 121 9.56 10.61 5.80
N ALA A 122 9.98 11.86 5.52
CA ALA A 122 10.02 12.94 6.49
C ALA A 122 8.61 13.34 6.97
N ALA A 123 7.60 13.24 6.11
CA ALA A 123 6.20 13.50 6.45
C ALA A 123 5.55 12.44 7.35
N LEU A 124 6.20 11.28 7.56
CA LEU A 124 5.68 10.18 8.36
C LEU A 124 6.27 10.15 9.78
N PRO A 125 5.50 9.68 10.78
CA PRO A 125 6.05 9.32 12.09
C PRO A 125 7.22 8.35 11.96
N ALA A 126 8.20 8.44 12.87
CA ALA A 126 9.44 7.65 12.79
C ALA A 126 9.19 6.13 12.65
N ALA A 127 8.20 5.58 13.36
CA ALA A 127 7.84 4.17 13.26
C ALA A 127 7.24 3.82 11.89
N SER A 128 6.34 4.65 11.36
CA SER A 128 5.71 4.46 10.05
C SER A 128 6.71 4.57 8.90
N ARG A 129 7.72 5.44 9.05
CA ARG A 129 8.83 5.56 8.11
C ARG A 129 9.60 4.25 7.94
N MET A 130 9.99 3.61 9.05
CA MET A 130 10.73 2.34 8.99
C MET A 130 9.89 1.20 8.40
N ARG A 131 8.59 1.20 8.72
CA ARG A 131 7.62 0.29 8.12
C ARG A 131 7.56 0.40 6.61
N LEU A 132 7.35 1.62 6.10
CA LEU A 132 7.28 1.90 4.68
C LEU A 132 8.59 1.54 3.96
N LEU A 133 9.73 1.98 4.50
CA LEU A 133 11.03 1.85 3.84
C LEU A 133 11.60 0.42 3.83
N GLY A 134 11.06 -0.51 4.62
CA GLY A 134 11.50 -1.90 4.51
C GLY A 134 10.98 -2.90 5.54
N GLU A 135 10.58 -2.48 6.76
CA GLU A 135 10.16 -3.47 7.76
C GLU A 135 8.89 -4.24 7.35
N ASN A 136 7.95 -3.57 6.65
CA ASN A 136 6.76 -4.24 6.14
C ASN A 136 7.09 -5.26 5.07
N ALA A 137 7.97 -4.93 4.12
CA ALA A 137 8.42 -5.85 3.08
C ALA A 137 9.12 -7.06 3.71
N ALA A 138 10.04 -6.82 4.66
CA ALA A 138 10.74 -7.89 5.35
C ALA A 138 9.78 -8.82 6.10
N ARG A 139 8.80 -8.27 6.83
CA ARG A 139 7.77 -9.06 7.51
C ARG A 139 6.88 -9.83 6.54
N LEU A 140 6.48 -9.20 5.43
CA LEU A 140 5.61 -9.80 4.42
C LEU A 140 6.25 -11.05 3.80
N TYR A 141 7.52 -10.92 3.41
CA TYR A 141 8.29 -11.95 2.71
C TYR A 141 9.12 -12.86 3.63
N GLY A 142 9.08 -12.65 4.94
CA GLY A 142 9.81 -13.46 5.91
C GLY A 142 11.33 -13.27 5.85
N LEU A 143 11.79 -12.08 5.48
CA LEU A 143 13.22 -11.75 5.39
C LEU A 143 13.76 -11.36 6.77
N SER A 144 14.97 -11.83 7.07
CA SER A 144 15.70 -11.36 8.25
C SER A 144 16.19 -9.94 8.01
N VAL A 145 15.64 -8.97 8.75
CA VAL A 145 16.23 -7.63 8.80
C VAL A 145 17.46 -7.73 9.70
N GLY A 146 18.65 -7.71 9.11
CA GLY A 146 19.87 -7.56 9.90
C GLY A 146 19.75 -6.30 10.75
N ARG A 147 20.04 -6.38 12.05
CA ARG A 147 20.27 -5.16 12.84
C ARG A 147 21.46 -4.48 12.19
N GLY A 148 21.21 -3.48 11.35
CA GLY A 148 22.26 -2.70 10.72
C GLY A 148 23.24 -2.27 11.81
N GLU A 149 24.51 -2.63 11.65
CA GLU A 149 25.56 -2.02 12.45
C GLU A 149 25.39 -0.51 12.33
N ARG A 150 25.27 0.17 13.47
CA ARG A 150 25.35 1.64 13.49
C ARG A 150 26.65 1.99 12.78
N LEU A 151 26.56 2.60 11.59
CA LEU A 151 27.70 3.21 10.93
C LEU A 151 28.39 4.09 11.98
N ARG A 152 29.64 3.74 12.30
CA ARG A 152 30.39 4.44 13.34
C ARG A 152 30.73 5.82 12.79
N SER A 153 30.75 6.84 13.65
CA SER A 153 31.08 8.21 13.24
C SER A 153 32.52 8.39 12.74
N SER A 154 33.30 7.31 12.65
CA SER A 154 34.66 7.28 12.09
C SER A 154 34.69 7.11 10.57
N ASP A 155 33.54 6.86 9.94
CA ASP A 155 33.42 6.63 8.49
C ASP A 155 32.87 7.87 7.74
N LEU A 156 32.95 9.05 8.38
CA LEU A 156 32.74 10.39 7.81
C LEU A 156 34.02 11.22 7.97
#